data_AF-A0A165ELA6-F1
#
_entry.id   AF-A0A165ELA6-F1
#
_cell.length_a   1.000
_cell.length_b   1.000
_cell.length_c   1.000
_cell.angle_alpha   90.00
_cell.angle_beta   90.00
_cell.angle_gamma   90.00
#
_symmetry.space_group_name_H-M   'P 1'
#
loop_
_entity.id
_entity.type
_entity.pdbx_description
1 polymer ?
#
loop_
_entity_poly.entity_id
_entity_poly.type
_entity_poly.pdbx_seq_one_letter_code
_entity_poly.pdbx_strand_id
1 'polypeptide(L)'
;LIPHIALFFERLHPIMPIFTRAWLFARLDRSEHQQDPQFAALLLAMSALALTQPVQASEQAAVPEQQARARQLLEEACRMRASALFGQHATIDAVLTSFYIFACLFGMKEDNAAWFRLTEAVTLGQLLKLHLPGSYEGLEKGERERRLRTYWILCITESRAYALQRGHPITFRGRPSQTMDAVSGGLQIGELDDFPVRHLKLFDSVDEDFIDCWNGRCAGRACRTLDAARALALHKQLSEPLEGAHTPSQESFEVFSSLTSTWKRGEIQSADVLITQQWLLNRLWRLAMSHGLIDPAASEPALRVDAPVTLAHAALAICNRLSMPSIEAHGIGYLEKLYDIATTLAVLSQYAPEVVSQPTEDGLSVSQLLAEYVALFRRFRGGDHPF
;
A
#
# COMPACT_ATOMS: atom_id res chain seq x y z
N LEU A 1 -4.78 23.68 12.27
CA LEU A 1 -5.66 22.50 12.05
C LEU A 1 -6.40 22.59 10.72
N ILE A 2 -7.30 23.57 10.50
CA ILE A 2 -8.13 23.64 9.28
C ILE A 2 -7.32 23.63 7.95
N PRO A 3 -6.24 24.41 7.77
CA PRO A 3 -5.44 24.37 6.54
C PRO A 3 -4.79 23.00 6.29
N HIS A 4 -4.32 22.32 7.35
CA HIS A 4 -3.72 20.99 7.24
C HIS A 4 -4.76 19.91 6.92
N ILE A 5 -5.99 20.05 7.45
CA ILE A 5 -7.10 19.16 7.11
C ILE A 5 -7.50 19.36 5.64
N ALA A 6 -7.54 20.59 5.14
CA ALA A 6 -7.77 20.84 3.72
C ALA A 6 -6.68 20.19 2.84
N LEU A 7 -5.41 20.27 3.25
CA LEU A 7 -4.28 19.62 2.59
C LEU A 7 -4.39 18.09 2.60
N PHE A 8 -4.85 17.50 3.71
CA PHE A 8 -5.13 16.06 3.79
C PHE A 8 -6.12 15.63 2.70
N PHE A 9 -7.23 16.36 2.55
CA PHE A 9 -8.24 16.03 1.55
C PHE A 9 -7.79 16.26 0.11
N GLU A 10 -6.83 17.15 -0.10
CA GLU A 10 -6.26 17.40 -1.42
C GLU A 10 -5.28 16.30 -1.82
N ARG A 11 -4.37 15.91 -0.92
CA ARG A 11 -3.22 15.07 -1.26
C ARG A 11 -3.36 13.60 -0.85
N LEU A 12 -4.01 13.33 0.29
CA LEU A 12 -4.03 11.99 0.90
C LEU A 12 -5.37 11.27 0.70
N HIS A 13 -6.48 12.00 0.57
CA HIS A 13 -7.79 11.40 0.31
C HIS A 13 -7.85 10.57 -0.99
N PRO A 14 -7.15 10.91 -2.10
CA PRO A 14 -7.06 10.02 -3.27
C PRO A 14 -6.47 8.62 -2.98
N ILE A 15 -5.65 8.51 -1.93
CA ILE A 15 -4.94 7.28 -1.54
C ILE A 15 -5.68 6.58 -0.40
N MET A 16 -6.25 7.36 0.52
CA MET A 16 -6.93 6.89 1.73
C MET A 16 -8.33 7.50 1.85
N PRO A 17 -9.26 7.20 0.93
CA PRO A 17 -10.58 7.80 0.92
C PRO A 17 -11.44 7.07 1.95
N ILE A 18 -11.38 7.49 3.21
CA ILE A 18 -12.19 6.88 4.29
C ILE A 18 -13.35 7.80 4.68
N PHE A 19 -13.08 9.10 4.79
CA PHE A 19 -14.08 10.10 5.15
C PHE A 19 -14.38 11.04 3.99
N THR A 20 -15.62 11.53 3.91
CA THR A 20 -15.96 12.65 3.04
C THR A 20 -15.66 13.98 3.74
N ARG A 21 -15.35 15.02 2.95
CA ARG A 21 -15.19 16.38 3.48
C ARG A 21 -16.44 16.81 4.26
N ALA A 22 -17.61 16.58 3.66
CA ALA A 22 -18.89 16.94 4.27
C ALA A 22 -19.08 16.32 5.66
N TRP A 23 -18.73 15.04 5.84
CA TRP A 23 -18.85 14.37 7.13
C TRP A 23 -17.92 14.97 8.19
N LEU A 24 -16.64 15.20 7.86
CA LEU A 24 -15.67 15.72 8.83
C LEU A 24 -15.97 17.18 9.22
N PHE A 25 -16.27 18.04 8.24
CA PHE A 25 -16.55 19.45 8.49
C PHE A 25 -17.88 19.64 9.24
N ALA A 26 -18.91 18.83 8.98
CA ALA A 26 -20.15 18.88 9.76
C ALA A 26 -19.93 18.60 11.25
N ARG A 27 -19.03 17.66 11.61
CA ARG A 27 -18.66 17.38 13.01
C ARG A 27 -17.83 18.51 13.63
N LEU A 28 -16.96 19.14 12.84
CA LEU A 28 -16.20 20.32 13.26
C LEU A 28 -17.11 21.52 13.55
N ASP A 29 -18.09 21.79 12.69
CA ASP A 29 -19.06 22.89 12.84
C ASP A 29 -19.92 22.73 14.10
N ARG A 30 -20.17 21.48 14.51
CA ARG A 30 -20.85 21.13 15.76
C ARG A 30 -19.96 21.18 17.00
N SER A 31 -18.69 21.54 16.84
CA SER A 31 -17.69 21.56 17.93
C SER A 31 -17.51 20.21 18.65
N GLU A 32 -17.74 19.08 17.95
CA GLU A 32 -17.61 17.74 18.55
C GLU A 32 -16.18 17.49 19.05
N HIS A 33 -15.18 18.14 18.45
CA HIS A 33 -13.77 18.05 18.83
C HIS A 33 -13.48 18.58 20.24
N GLN A 34 -14.39 19.34 20.85
CA GLN A 34 -14.25 19.81 22.23
C GLN A 34 -14.80 18.82 23.26
N GLN A 35 -15.71 17.94 22.82
CA GLN A 35 -16.44 17.01 23.68
C GLN A 35 -15.92 15.58 23.56
N ASP A 36 -15.43 15.20 22.38
CA ASP A 36 -14.89 13.87 22.09
C ASP A 36 -13.36 13.93 21.88
N PRO A 37 -12.58 13.46 22.87
CA PRO A 37 -11.13 13.39 22.76
C PRO A 37 -10.63 12.50 21.61
N GLN A 38 -11.39 11.47 21.22
CA GLN A 38 -11.01 10.59 20.10
C GLN A 38 -11.10 11.32 18.77
N PHE A 39 -12.17 12.11 18.59
CA PHE A 39 -12.31 12.94 17.40
C PHE A 39 -11.25 14.04 17.33
N ALA A 40 -10.91 14.67 18.46
CA ALA A 40 -9.82 15.63 18.51
C ALA A 40 -8.45 15.00 18.16
N ALA A 41 -8.16 13.82 18.72
CA ALA A 41 -6.95 13.07 18.43
C ALA A 41 -6.86 12.67 16.94
N LEU A 42 -7.99 12.30 16.32
CA LEU A 42 -8.07 12.01 14.89
C LEU A 42 -7.66 13.24 14.05
N LEU A 43 -8.20 14.41 14.36
CA LEU A 43 -7.88 15.65 13.64
C LEU A 43 -6.40 16.05 13.75
N LEU A 44 -5.80 15.82 14.93
CA LEU A 44 -4.37 16.03 15.17
C LEU A 44 -3.53 15.06 14.33
N ALA A 45 -3.88 13.76 14.34
CA ALA A 45 -3.18 12.74 13.55
C ALA A 45 -3.30 12.98 12.03
N MET A 46 -4.49 13.36 11.55
CA MET A 46 -4.69 13.76 10.14
C MET A 46 -3.84 14.98 9.76
N SER A 47 -3.75 15.97 10.65
CA SER A 47 -2.93 17.15 10.43
C SER A 47 -1.43 16.83 10.43
N ALA A 48 -0.98 15.95 11.33
CA ALA A 48 0.40 15.46 11.36
C ALA A 48 0.76 14.71 10.08
N LEU A 49 -0.17 13.90 9.56
CA LEU A 49 0.03 13.16 8.33
C LEU A 49 0.11 14.10 7.11
N ALA A 50 -0.76 15.09 7.03
CA ALA A 50 -0.72 16.09 5.97
C ALA A 50 0.57 16.94 5.98
N LEU A 51 1.19 17.13 7.14
CA LEU A 51 2.49 17.80 7.27
C LEU A 51 3.67 16.92 6.87
N THR A 52 3.52 15.59 6.92
CA THR A 52 4.61 14.65 6.67
C THR A 52 4.55 14.01 5.30
N GLN A 53 3.37 13.88 4.69
CA GLN A 53 3.19 13.20 3.41
C GLN A 53 2.06 13.82 2.56
N PRO A 54 2.16 13.75 1.22
CA PRO A 54 3.37 13.45 0.45
C PRO A 54 4.30 14.67 0.43
N VAL A 55 5.61 14.47 0.53
CA VAL A 55 6.60 15.56 0.35
C VAL A 55 6.84 15.75 -1.14
N GLN A 56 6.51 16.92 -1.69
CA GLN A 56 6.95 17.30 -3.03
C GLN A 56 8.41 17.76 -3.01
N ALA A 57 9.13 17.60 -4.12
CA ALA A 57 10.52 18.03 -4.23
C ALA A 57 10.75 19.51 -3.83
N SER A 58 9.78 20.39 -4.07
CA SER A 58 9.84 21.82 -3.67
C SER A 58 9.72 22.07 -2.17
N GLU A 59 9.23 21.10 -1.39
CA GLU A 59 8.95 21.25 0.05
C GLU A 59 10.10 20.71 0.93
N GLN A 60 11.17 20.19 0.32
CA GLN A 60 12.31 19.54 0.98
C GLN A 60 12.95 20.39 2.09
N ALA A 61 13.14 21.69 1.87
CA ALA A 61 13.80 22.57 2.84
C ALA A 61 12.99 22.72 4.15
N ALA A 62 11.67 22.51 4.10
CA ALA A 62 10.78 22.63 5.26
C ALA A 62 10.58 21.30 6.02
N VAL A 63 11.09 20.18 5.49
CA VAL A 63 10.84 18.82 6.03
C VAL A 63 11.22 18.68 7.50
N PRO A 64 12.40 19.14 7.98
CA PRO A 64 12.77 18.97 9.39
C PRO A 64 11.81 19.69 10.35
N GLU A 65 11.40 20.91 10.01
CA GLU A 65 10.47 21.70 10.81
C GLU A 65 9.06 21.10 10.79
N GLN A 66 8.60 20.65 9.62
CA GLN A 66 7.32 19.96 9.45
C GLN A 66 7.28 18.65 10.24
N GLN A 67 8.36 17.86 10.23
CA GLN A 67 8.46 16.64 11.03
C GLN A 67 8.45 16.93 12.54
N ALA A 68 9.15 17.97 12.99
CA ALA A 68 9.12 18.36 14.40
C ALA A 68 7.71 18.76 14.86
N ARG A 69 7.00 19.56 14.05
CA ARG A 69 5.59 19.92 14.31
C ARG A 69 4.68 18.70 14.27
N ALA A 70 4.87 17.79 13.32
CA ALA A 70 4.09 16.56 13.24
C ALA A 70 4.28 15.71 14.50
N ARG A 71 5.51 15.54 14.99
CA ARG A 71 5.79 14.82 16.25
C ARG A 71 5.03 15.41 17.44
N GLN A 72 5.01 16.73 17.59
CA GLN A 72 4.24 17.40 18.65
C GLN A 72 2.74 17.10 18.56
N LEU A 73 2.16 17.11 17.35
CA LEU A 73 0.75 16.77 17.13
C LEU A 73 0.47 15.30 17.46
N LEU A 74 1.39 14.39 17.11
CA LEU A 74 1.26 12.96 17.42
C LEU A 74 1.31 12.69 18.92
N GLU A 75 2.22 13.35 19.64
CA GLU A 75 2.33 13.27 21.10
C GLU A 75 1.05 13.76 21.79
N GLU A 76 0.48 14.87 21.32
CA GLU A 76 -0.80 15.37 21.83
C GLU A 76 -1.94 14.39 21.55
N ALA A 77 -2.04 13.86 20.33
CA ALA A 77 -3.05 12.86 19.98
C ALA A 77 -2.94 11.59 20.85
N CYS A 78 -1.72 11.17 21.17
CA CYS A 78 -1.47 10.06 22.09
C CYS A 78 -1.89 10.41 23.53
N ARG A 79 -1.60 11.63 23.99
CA ARG A 79 -1.97 12.10 25.34
C ARG A 79 -3.47 12.14 25.54
N MET A 80 -4.22 12.63 24.55
CA MET A 80 -5.70 12.67 24.58
C MET A 80 -6.33 11.27 24.68
N ARG A 81 -5.58 10.23 24.28
CA ARG A 81 -5.99 8.83 24.29
C ARG A 81 -5.37 8.01 25.43
N ALA A 82 -4.57 8.64 26.30
CA ALA A 82 -3.86 7.96 27.38
C ALA A 82 -4.84 7.51 28.47
N SER A 83 -5.30 6.27 28.39
CA SER A 83 -6.20 5.65 29.37
C SER A 83 -5.88 4.18 29.53
N ALA A 84 -5.93 3.67 30.76
CA ALA A 84 -5.77 2.24 31.05
C ALA A 84 -6.90 1.39 30.45
N LEU A 85 -8.06 1.99 30.19
CA LEU A 85 -9.23 1.34 29.59
C LEU A 85 -9.33 1.64 28.08
N PHE A 86 -8.25 2.13 27.47
CA PHE A 86 -8.22 2.37 26.03
C PHE A 86 -8.51 1.06 25.28
N GLY A 87 -9.55 1.07 24.43
CA GLY A 87 -10.04 -0.11 23.71
C GLY A 87 -11.30 -0.75 24.29
N GLN A 88 -11.74 -0.40 25.51
CA GLN A 88 -13.00 -0.93 26.07
C GLN A 88 -14.21 -0.61 25.18
N HIS A 89 -14.24 0.60 24.63
CA HIS A 89 -15.25 1.06 23.66
C HIS A 89 -14.54 1.54 22.41
N ALA A 90 -14.11 0.59 21.57
CA ALA A 90 -13.44 0.91 20.31
C ALA A 90 -14.36 1.74 19.40
N THR A 91 -13.80 2.74 18.74
CA THR A 91 -14.49 3.60 17.77
C THR A 91 -13.67 3.71 16.48
N ILE A 92 -14.34 4.05 15.37
CA ILE A 92 -13.66 4.27 14.09
C ILE A 92 -12.61 5.38 14.22
N ASP A 93 -12.92 6.43 14.97
CA ASP A 93 -12.01 7.53 15.22
C ASP A 93 -10.73 7.04 15.92
N ALA A 94 -10.84 6.16 16.92
CA ALA A 94 -9.68 5.57 17.59
C ALA A 94 -8.83 4.71 16.66
N VAL A 95 -9.46 3.85 15.85
CA VAL A 95 -8.80 3.01 14.85
C VAL A 95 -7.99 3.87 13.87
N LEU A 96 -8.64 4.88 13.29
CA LEU A 96 -8.05 5.72 12.25
C LEU A 96 -7.00 6.67 12.80
N THR A 97 -7.16 7.12 14.05
CA THR A 97 -6.10 7.86 14.74
C THR A 97 -4.83 7.01 14.84
N SER A 98 -4.93 5.76 15.30
CA SER A 98 -3.76 4.86 15.36
C SER A 98 -3.16 4.58 14.00
N PHE A 99 -4.01 4.39 12.99
CA PHE A 99 -3.59 4.18 11.61
C PHE A 99 -2.82 5.39 11.04
N TYR A 100 -3.31 6.62 11.23
CA TYR A 100 -2.63 7.81 10.75
C TYR A 100 -1.34 8.12 11.53
N ILE A 101 -1.30 7.82 12.83
CA ILE A 101 -0.05 7.87 13.61
C ILE A 101 0.97 6.88 13.02
N PHE A 102 0.55 5.64 12.72
CA PHE A 102 1.39 4.67 12.01
C PHE A 102 1.96 5.26 10.71
N ALA A 103 1.11 5.83 9.85
CA ALA A 103 1.54 6.37 8.56
C ALA A 103 2.58 7.50 8.71
N CYS A 104 2.43 8.34 9.74
CA CYS A 104 3.43 9.36 10.06
C CYS A 104 4.76 8.75 10.51
N LEU A 105 4.73 7.81 11.46
CA LEU A 105 5.91 7.14 12.00
C LEU A 105 6.65 6.32 10.93
N PHE A 106 5.90 5.66 10.05
CA PHE A 106 6.43 4.98 8.88
C PHE A 106 7.16 5.96 7.96
N GLY A 107 6.55 7.10 7.65
CA GLY A 107 7.20 8.17 6.88
C GLY A 107 8.44 8.77 7.54
N MET A 108 8.52 8.73 8.87
CA MET A 108 9.68 9.15 9.68
C MET A 108 10.72 8.05 9.88
N LYS A 109 10.50 6.83 9.36
CA LYS A 109 11.36 5.64 9.52
C LYS A 109 11.47 5.12 10.96
N GLU A 110 10.46 5.36 11.78
CA GLU A 110 10.38 4.85 13.15
C GLU A 110 9.67 3.48 13.16
N ASP A 111 10.30 2.46 12.56
CA ASP A 111 9.65 1.18 12.22
C ASP A 111 8.98 0.47 13.42
N ASN A 112 9.67 0.35 14.55
CA ASN A 112 9.10 -0.34 15.72
C ASN A 112 7.86 0.39 16.27
N ALA A 113 7.91 1.73 16.32
CA ALA A 113 6.79 2.53 16.80
C ALA A 113 5.64 2.51 15.79
N ALA A 114 5.95 2.53 14.50
CA ALA A 114 4.98 2.37 13.42
C ALA A 114 4.26 1.01 13.55
N TRP A 115 5.02 -0.09 13.65
CA TRP A 115 4.46 -1.43 13.80
C TRP A 115 3.51 -1.54 15.00
N PHE A 116 3.90 -1.01 16.17
CA PHE A 116 3.04 -1.00 17.34
C PHE A 116 1.72 -0.28 17.08
N ARG A 117 1.77 0.89 16.43
CA ARG A 117 0.58 1.69 16.10
C ARG A 117 -0.32 1.04 15.05
N LEU A 118 0.26 0.33 14.09
CA LEU A 118 -0.50 -0.47 13.13
C LEU A 118 -1.22 -1.63 13.83
N THR A 119 -0.51 -2.35 14.70
CA THR A 119 -1.07 -3.45 15.50
C THR A 119 -2.20 -2.97 16.42
N GLU A 120 -2.03 -1.80 17.04
CA GLU A 120 -3.07 -1.14 17.83
C GLU A 120 -4.31 -0.84 16.98
N ALA A 121 -4.14 -0.27 15.78
CA ALA A 121 -5.25 0.03 14.86
C ALA A 121 -6.02 -1.23 14.43
N VAL A 122 -5.28 -2.30 14.07
CA VAL A 122 -5.85 -3.60 13.71
C VAL A 122 -6.63 -4.21 14.87
N THR A 123 -6.05 -4.20 16.08
CA THR A 123 -6.69 -4.73 17.28
C THR A 123 -7.99 -3.99 17.58
N LEU A 124 -7.99 -2.65 17.51
CA LEU A 124 -9.19 -1.84 17.66
C LEU A 124 -10.25 -2.16 16.58
N GLY A 125 -9.81 -2.42 15.34
CA GLY A 125 -10.68 -2.86 14.25
C GLY A 125 -11.32 -4.23 14.51
N GLN A 126 -10.57 -5.16 15.10
CA GLN A 126 -11.10 -6.46 15.53
C GLN A 126 -12.12 -6.33 16.67
N LEU A 127 -11.86 -5.44 17.64
CA LEU A 127 -12.80 -5.13 18.72
C LEU A 127 -14.11 -4.54 18.20
N LEU A 128 -14.05 -3.73 17.12
CA LEU A 128 -15.21 -3.25 16.38
C LEU A 128 -15.89 -4.31 15.50
N LYS A 129 -15.32 -5.52 15.43
CA LYS A 129 -15.80 -6.63 14.59
C LYS A 129 -15.85 -6.29 13.11
N LEU A 130 -14.94 -5.42 12.64
CA LEU A 130 -14.90 -4.99 11.23
C LEU A 130 -14.71 -6.14 10.23
N HIS A 131 -14.15 -7.26 10.67
CA HIS A 131 -13.94 -8.47 9.87
C HIS A 131 -15.18 -9.37 9.77
N LEU A 132 -16.27 -9.06 10.49
CA LEU A 132 -17.50 -9.85 10.51
C LEU A 132 -18.61 -9.13 9.74
N PRO A 133 -19.15 -9.72 8.65
CA PRO A 133 -20.24 -9.13 7.88
C PRO A 133 -21.48 -8.79 8.72
N GLY A 134 -21.83 -9.63 9.69
CA GLY A 134 -22.98 -9.41 10.57
C GLY A 134 -22.88 -8.15 11.45
N SER A 135 -21.68 -7.59 11.67
CA SER A 135 -21.53 -6.33 12.41
C SER A 135 -22.04 -5.10 11.68
N TYR A 136 -22.36 -5.25 10.39
CA TYR A 136 -22.86 -4.18 9.52
C TYR A 136 -24.38 -4.12 9.47
N GLU A 137 -25.07 -5.13 10.01
CA GLU A 137 -26.53 -5.19 10.04
C GLU A 137 -27.10 -4.07 10.94
N GLY A 138 -28.15 -3.39 10.46
CA GLY A 138 -28.82 -2.30 11.19
C GLY A 138 -28.07 -0.97 11.25
N LEU A 139 -26.87 -0.86 10.68
CA LEU A 139 -26.12 0.39 10.62
C LEU A 139 -26.58 1.29 9.46
N GLU A 140 -26.47 2.61 9.68
CA GLU A 140 -26.69 3.60 8.62
C GLU A 140 -25.72 3.37 7.46
N LYS A 141 -26.17 3.65 6.23
CA LYS A 141 -25.39 3.45 5.00
C LYS A 141 -24.00 4.09 5.05
N GLY A 142 -23.90 5.36 5.43
CA GLY A 142 -22.61 6.05 5.50
C GLY A 142 -21.67 5.47 6.56
N GLU A 143 -22.22 4.91 7.65
CA GLU A 143 -21.42 4.24 8.68
C GLU A 143 -20.90 2.88 8.22
N ARG A 144 -21.74 2.10 7.54
CA ARG A 144 -21.33 0.83 6.90
C ARG A 144 -20.18 1.06 5.93
N GLU A 145 -20.30 2.08 5.09
CA GLU A 145 -19.29 2.46 4.11
C GLU A 145 -17.96 2.82 4.78
N ARG A 146 -17.98 3.71 5.79
CA ARG A 146 -16.75 4.08 6.54
C ARG A 146 -16.09 2.88 7.18
N ARG A 147 -16.86 2.02 7.85
CA ARG A 147 -16.35 0.78 8.46
C ARG A 147 -15.72 -0.15 7.44
N LEU A 148 -16.35 -0.30 6.28
CA LEU A 148 -15.83 -1.15 5.20
C LEU A 148 -14.53 -0.58 4.63
N ARG A 149 -14.49 0.73 4.33
CA ARG A 149 -13.27 1.42 3.87
C ARG A 149 -12.14 1.32 4.91
N THR A 150 -12.44 1.47 6.20
CA THR A 150 -11.48 1.27 7.30
C THR A 150 -10.97 -0.17 7.38
N TYR A 151 -11.86 -1.16 7.27
CA TYR A 151 -11.45 -2.56 7.24
C TYR A 151 -10.50 -2.83 6.08
N TRP A 152 -10.88 -2.43 4.87
CA TRP A 152 -10.08 -2.67 3.67
C TRP A 152 -8.75 -1.96 3.68
N ILE A 153 -8.64 -0.72 4.18
CA ILE A 153 -7.34 -0.06 4.26
C ILE A 153 -6.44 -0.68 5.32
N LEU A 154 -7.00 -1.11 6.46
CA LEU A 154 -6.25 -1.86 7.45
C LEU A 154 -5.77 -3.17 6.87
N CYS A 155 -6.61 -3.89 6.12
CA CYS A 155 -6.16 -5.06 5.38
C CYS A 155 -5.06 -4.68 4.37
N ILE A 156 -5.25 -3.75 3.44
CA ILE A 156 -4.20 -3.40 2.46
C ILE A 156 -2.86 -3.04 3.14
N THR A 157 -2.91 -2.35 4.28
CA THR A 157 -1.72 -1.86 5.00
C THR A 157 -1.07 -2.90 5.91
N GLU A 158 -1.85 -3.57 6.76
CA GLU A 158 -1.41 -4.66 7.63
C GLU A 158 -1.07 -5.90 6.82
N SER A 159 -2.01 -6.27 5.96
CA SER A 159 -2.17 -7.63 5.49
C SER A 159 -0.99 -8.13 4.70
N ARG A 160 -0.15 -7.27 4.11
CA ARG A 160 0.93 -7.78 3.26
C ARG A 160 2.06 -6.82 2.96
N ALA A 161 1.81 -5.54 2.68
CA ALA A 161 2.93 -4.65 2.30
C ALA A 161 3.93 -4.54 3.46
N TYR A 162 3.46 -4.06 4.62
CA TYR A 162 4.33 -3.91 5.78
C TYR A 162 4.79 -5.26 6.37
N ALA A 163 3.88 -6.25 6.43
CA ALA A 163 4.20 -7.60 6.90
C ALA A 163 5.24 -8.32 6.02
N LEU A 164 5.14 -8.27 4.69
CA LEU A 164 6.13 -8.84 3.76
C LEU A 164 7.44 -8.06 3.79
N GLN A 165 7.38 -6.72 3.87
CA GLN A 165 8.59 -5.88 3.86
C GLN A 165 9.41 -6.02 5.14
N ARG A 166 8.75 -6.16 6.30
CA ARG A 166 9.40 -6.18 7.62
C ARG A 166 9.41 -7.54 8.31
N GLY A 167 8.76 -8.55 7.73
CA GLY A 167 8.74 -9.93 8.24
C GLY A 167 7.82 -10.14 9.46
N HIS A 168 6.75 -9.35 9.55
CA HIS A 168 5.80 -9.41 10.65
C HIS A 168 4.66 -10.42 10.39
N PRO A 169 4.03 -10.97 11.44
CA PRO A 169 2.82 -11.81 11.28
C PRO A 169 1.61 -10.96 10.86
N ILE A 170 0.61 -11.62 10.27
CA ILE A 170 -0.68 -11.00 9.91
C ILE A 170 -1.77 -11.38 10.91
N THR A 171 -2.64 -10.44 11.26
CA THR A 171 -3.77 -10.66 12.19
C THR A 171 -5.09 -10.81 11.46
N PHE A 172 -5.37 -10.01 10.43
CA PHE A 172 -6.52 -10.26 9.54
C PHE A 172 -6.22 -11.42 8.59
N ARG A 173 -7.05 -12.46 8.73
CA ARG A 173 -6.88 -13.76 8.07
C ARG A 173 -7.81 -13.94 6.87
N GLY A 174 -7.39 -14.81 5.95
CA GLY A 174 -8.15 -15.20 4.76
C GLY A 174 -8.13 -14.18 3.62
N ARG A 175 -9.28 -14.04 2.94
CA ARG A 175 -9.49 -13.21 1.74
C ARG A 175 -10.47 -12.08 2.03
N PRO A 176 -9.98 -10.91 2.49
CA PRO A 176 -10.82 -9.80 2.93
C PRO A 176 -11.82 -9.28 1.89
N SER A 177 -11.52 -9.39 0.58
CA SER A 177 -12.50 -8.99 -0.44
C SER A 177 -13.72 -9.91 -0.41
N GLN A 178 -13.48 -11.22 -0.49
CA GLN A 178 -14.51 -12.27 -0.55
C GLN A 178 -15.37 -12.30 0.70
N THR A 179 -14.75 -12.15 1.88
CA THR A 179 -15.46 -12.11 3.16
C THR A 179 -16.51 -10.98 3.20
N MET A 180 -16.26 -9.87 2.51
CA MET A 180 -17.10 -8.67 2.57
C MET A 180 -17.96 -8.44 1.33
N ASP A 181 -18.03 -9.40 0.40
CA ASP A 181 -18.79 -9.27 -0.86
C ASP A 181 -20.29 -8.98 -0.63
N ALA A 182 -20.89 -9.60 0.39
CA ALA A 182 -22.29 -9.36 0.74
C ALA A 182 -22.52 -7.93 1.27
N VAL A 183 -21.53 -7.37 1.99
CA VAL A 183 -21.59 -6.01 2.55
C VAL A 183 -21.36 -4.99 1.45
N SER A 184 -20.38 -5.22 0.57
CA SER A 184 -20.05 -4.33 -0.55
C SER A 184 -21.17 -4.33 -1.60
N GLY A 185 -21.78 -5.47 -1.91
CA GLY A 185 -22.92 -5.58 -2.83
C GLY A 185 -24.19 -4.88 -2.34
N GLY A 186 -24.28 -4.59 -1.04
CA GLY A 186 -25.36 -3.78 -0.45
C GLY A 186 -25.15 -2.26 -0.51
N LEU A 187 -23.99 -1.79 -1.01
CA LEU A 187 -23.67 -0.38 -1.27
C LEU A 187 -23.96 -0.05 -2.75
N GLN A 188 -24.25 1.22 -3.05
CA GLN A 188 -24.61 1.62 -4.42
C GLN A 188 -23.38 1.63 -5.34
N ILE A 189 -23.62 1.39 -6.65
CA ILE A 189 -22.64 1.59 -7.72
C ILE A 189 -22.15 3.05 -7.66
N GLY A 190 -20.83 3.27 -7.62
CA GLY A 190 -20.24 4.61 -7.47
C GLY A 190 -19.65 4.91 -6.10
N GLU A 191 -20.16 4.29 -5.03
CA GLU A 191 -19.75 4.63 -3.64
C GLU A 191 -18.40 4.04 -3.23
N LEU A 192 -17.87 3.10 -3.99
CA LEU A 192 -16.56 2.48 -3.75
C LEU A 192 -15.61 2.68 -4.93
N ASP A 193 -16.05 3.37 -5.98
CA ASP A 193 -15.28 3.59 -7.21
C ASP A 193 -14.00 4.39 -6.94
N ASP A 194 -14.00 5.19 -5.88
CA ASP A 194 -12.85 5.95 -5.42
C ASP A 194 -11.92 5.16 -4.50
N PHE A 195 -12.32 4.00 -3.97
CA PHE A 195 -11.50 3.17 -3.10
C PHE A 195 -10.64 2.19 -3.91
N PRO A 196 -9.38 1.93 -3.53
CA PRO A 196 -8.49 1.02 -4.27
C PRO A 196 -8.85 -0.47 -4.07
N VAL A 197 -10.08 -0.88 -4.38
CA VAL A 197 -10.57 -2.27 -4.28
C VAL A 197 -9.71 -3.24 -5.09
N ARG A 198 -9.11 -2.75 -6.20
CA ARG A 198 -8.14 -3.51 -7.00
C ARG A 198 -6.92 -3.97 -6.18
N HIS A 199 -6.43 -3.10 -5.31
CA HIS A 199 -5.29 -3.39 -4.43
C HIS A 199 -5.65 -4.49 -3.42
N LEU A 200 -6.88 -4.49 -2.92
CA LEU A 200 -7.40 -5.53 -2.04
C LEU A 200 -7.39 -6.91 -2.72
N LYS A 201 -7.88 -6.99 -3.97
CA LYS A 201 -7.94 -8.24 -4.75
C LYS A 201 -6.56 -8.86 -4.99
N LEU A 202 -5.56 -8.03 -5.30
CA LEU A 202 -4.17 -8.51 -5.45
C LEU A 202 -3.69 -9.22 -4.18
N PHE A 203 -4.04 -8.66 -3.03
CA PHE A 203 -3.61 -9.16 -1.74
C PHE A 203 -4.37 -10.42 -1.28
N ASP A 204 -5.56 -10.74 -1.79
CA ASP A 204 -6.22 -12.02 -1.48
C ASP A 204 -5.40 -13.27 -1.85
N SER A 205 -4.41 -13.11 -2.74
CA SER A 205 -3.46 -14.17 -3.12
C SER A 205 -2.40 -14.46 -2.05
N VAL A 206 -2.23 -13.58 -1.06
CA VAL A 206 -1.14 -13.66 -0.09
C VAL A 206 -1.66 -14.12 1.27
N ASP A 207 -2.07 -15.37 1.38
CA ASP A 207 -2.59 -15.94 2.63
C ASP A 207 -1.54 -16.08 3.76
N GLU A 208 -1.97 -16.60 4.91
CA GLU A 208 -1.11 -16.83 6.08
C GLU A 208 0.05 -17.76 5.75
N ASP A 209 -0.23 -18.81 4.98
CA ASP A 209 0.77 -19.77 4.52
C ASP A 209 1.85 -19.07 3.69
N PHE A 210 1.48 -18.18 2.77
CA PHE A 210 2.44 -17.40 2.00
C PHE A 210 3.33 -16.57 2.93
N ILE A 211 2.74 -15.87 3.89
CA ILE A 211 3.48 -15.03 4.86
C ILE A 211 4.40 -15.89 5.74
N ASP A 212 3.93 -17.05 6.21
CA ASP A 212 4.74 -17.97 7.02
C ASP A 212 5.88 -18.57 6.19
N CYS A 213 5.64 -18.90 4.92
CA CYS A 213 6.70 -19.33 4.01
C CYS A 213 7.71 -18.22 3.76
N TRP A 214 7.24 -16.99 3.53
CA TRP A 214 8.07 -15.79 3.34
C TRP A 214 8.94 -15.48 4.55
N ASN A 215 8.37 -15.60 5.74
CA ASN A 215 9.06 -15.37 7.02
C ASN A 215 9.96 -16.56 7.43
N GLY A 216 10.10 -17.58 6.60
CA GLY A 216 10.92 -18.76 6.90
C GLY A 216 10.40 -19.62 8.05
N ARG A 217 9.10 -19.51 8.39
CA ARG A 217 8.43 -20.33 9.41
C ARG A 217 7.97 -21.70 8.88
N CYS A 218 8.19 -21.94 7.59
CA CYS A 218 7.94 -23.23 6.94
C CYS A 218 9.20 -24.12 6.91
N ALA A 219 9.08 -25.32 6.35
CA ALA A 219 10.19 -26.26 6.19
C ALA A 219 11.15 -25.95 5.01
N GLY A 220 11.12 -24.73 4.46
CA GLY A 220 11.97 -24.28 3.35
C GLY A 220 11.82 -25.17 2.11
N ARG A 221 12.91 -25.80 1.65
CA ARG A 221 12.89 -26.71 0.48
C ARG A 221 12.02 -27.97 0.68
N ALA A 222 11.74 -28.35 1.93
CA ALA A 222 10.84 -29.48 2.25
C ALA A 222 9.41 -29.01 2.56
N CYS A 223 9.09 -27.75 2.29
CA CYS A 223 7.77 -27.18 2.49
C CYS A 223 6.74 -27.89 1.61
N ARG A 224 5.63 -28.31 2.23
CA ARG A 224 4.50 -28.94 1.54
C ARG A 224 3.40 -27.96 1.18
N THR A 225 3.43 -26.76 1.77
CA THR A 225 2.41 -25.74 1.51
C THR A 225 2.72 -24.98 0.23
N LEU A 226 3.99 -24.72 -0.11
CA LEU A 226 4.39 -24.06 -1.36
C LEU A 226 5.13 -25.02 -2.29
N ASP A 227 4.40 -25.60 -3.23
CA ASP A 227 4.94 -26.39 -4.34
C ASP A 227 4.86 -25.61 -5.67
N ALA A 228 5.38 -26.21 -6.75
CA ALA A 228 5.37 -25.61 -8.07
C ALA A 228 3.93 -25.32 -8.56
N ALA A 229 2.96 -26.19 -8.26
CA ALA A 229 1.58 -26.02 -8.67
C ALA A 229 0.93 -24.81 -8.00
N ARG A 230 1.13 -24.64 -6.68
CA ARG A 230 0.67 -23.46 -5.94
C ARG A 230 1.38 -22.19 -6.41
N ALA A 231 2.69 -22.24 -6.64
CA ALA A 231 3.43 -21.08 -7.14
C ALA A 231 2.89 -20.61 -8.50
N LEU A 232 2.59 -21.54 -9.42
CA LEU A 232 1.97 -21.22 -10.71
C LEU A 232 0.53 -20.70 -10.57
N ALA A 233 -0.26 -21.29 -9.67
CA ALA A 233 -1.62 -20.81 -9.40
C ALA A 233 -1.62 -19.37 -8.86
N LEU A 234 -0.72 -19.07 -7.91
CA LEU A 234 -0.53 -17.73 -7.37
C LEU A 234 -0.03 -16.75 -8.42
N HIS A 235 0.93 -17.17 -9.26
CA HIS A 235 1.41 -16.35 -10.36
C HIS A 235 0.27 -16.01 -11.31
N LYS A 236 -0.53 -17.00 -11.72
CA LYS A 236 -1.69 -16.79 -12.58
C LYS A 236 -2.70 -15.82 -11.96
N GLN A 237 -3.05 -16.00 -10.69
CA GLN A 237 -3.99 -15.11 -9.98
C GLN A 237 -3.45 -13.67 -9.89
N LEU A 238 -2.15 -13.50 -9.66
CA LEU A 238 -1.50 -12.19 -9.63
C LEU A 238 -1.35 -11.56 -11.02
N SER A 239 -1.19 -12.37 -12.08
CA SER A 239 -1.05 -11.90 -13.47
C SER A 239 -2.37 -11.65 -14.18
N GLU A 240 -3.51 -12.07 -13.61
CA GLU A 240 -4.81 -11.85 -14.23
C GLU A 240 -5.06 -10.35 -14.47
N PRO A 241 -5.50 -9.96 -15.69
CA PRO A 241 -5.84 -8.58 -15.97
C PRO A 241 -6.94 -8.13 -15.02
N LEU A 242 -6.63 -7.15 -14.18
CA LEU A 242 -7.63 -6.52 -13.32
C LEU A 242 -8.63 -5.81 -14.25
N GLU A 243 -9.86 -6.33 -14.34
CA GLU A 243 -10.93 -5.77 -15.19
C GLU A 243 -11.03 -4.24 -15.04
N GLY A 244 -11.00 -3.51 -16.16
CA GLY A 244 -11.05 -2.05 -16.20
C GLY A 244 -9.71 -1.32 -16.05
N ALA A 245 -8.59 -2.02 -15.92
CA ALA A 245 -7.25 -1.42 -16.05
C ALA A 245 -6.99 -1.07 -17.53
N HIS A 246 -7.50 0.07 -17.99
CA HIS A 246 -7.06 0.62 -19.27
C HIS A 246 -5.56 0.90 -19.18
N THR A 247 -4.75 0.12 -19.90
CA THR A 247 -3.45 0.61 -20.37
C THR A 247 -3.74 1.81 -21.27
N PRO A 248 -3.31 3.04 -20.91
CA PRO A 248 -3.55 4.19 -21.76
C PRO A 248 -2.87 3.94 -23.11
N SER A 249 -3.62 3.98 -24.20
CA SER A 249 -3.05 4.00 -25.55
C SER A 249 -2.31 5.33 -25.75
N GLN A 250 -1.16 5.28 -26.43
CA GLN A 250 -0.28 6.44 -26.67
C GLN A 250 -0.99 7.64 -27.33
N GLU A 251 -2.06 7.42 -28.08
CA GLU A 251 -2.79 8.45 -28.82
C GLU A 251 -3.69 9.35 -27.94
N SER A 252 -3.97 8.96 -26.70
CA SER A 252 -4.92 9.68 -25.83
C SER A 252 -4.28 10.81 -25.00
N PHE A 253 -2.94 10.94 -25.05
CA PHE A 253 -2.15 11.75 -24.11
C PHE A 253 -2.14 13.26 -24.45
N GLU A 254 -2.25 13.64 -25.71
CA GLU A 254 -2.05 15.05 -26.11
C GLU A 254 -3.33 15.92 -26.04
N VAL A 255 -4.52 15.33 -26.10
CA VAL A 255 -5.78 16.10 -26.22
C VAL A 255 -6.44 16.39 -24.85
N PHE A 256 -6.04 15.72 -23.77
CA PHE A 256 -6.82 15.66 -22.52
C PHE A 256 -6.17 16.28 -21.28
N SER A 257 -5.09 17.07 -21.44
CA SER A 257 -4.42 17.81 -20.36
C SER A 257 -5.32 18.79 -19.57
N SER A 258 -6.57 19.01 -20.00
CA SER A 258 -7.47 20.05 -19.47
C SER A 258 -8.67 19.52 -18.65
N LEU A 259 -8.90 18.21 -18.53
CA LEU A 259 -10.11 17.68 -17.88
C LEU A 259 -9.86 16.94 -16.55
N THR A 260 -10.29 17.60 -15.47
CA THR A 260 -10.75 17.14 -14.14
C THR A 260 -9.86 16.23 -13.26
N SER A 261 -9.80 16.58 -11.97
CA SER A 261 -9.10 15.91 -10.86
C SER A 261 -9.39 14.40 -10.71
N THR A 262 -10.43 13.90 -11.35
CA THR A 262 -10.84 12.49 -11.38
C THR A 262 -9.89 11.61 -12.19
N TRP A 263 -9.34 12.08 -13.30
CA TRP A 263 -8.40 11.30 -14.13
C TRP A 263 -7.02 11.17 -13.48
N LYS A 264 -6.50 12.24 -12.88
CA LYS A 264 -5.27 12.21 -12.07
C LYS A 264 -5.38 11.21 -10.90
N ARG A 265 -6.55 11.07 -10.28
CA ARG A 265 -6.81 10.07 -9.23
C ARG A 265 -6.78 8.64 -9.78
N GLY A 266 -7.39 8.40 -10.94
CA GLY A 266 -7.38 7.11 -11.62
C GLY A 266 -5.97 6.66 -12.01
N GLU A 267 -5.13 7.57 -12.49
CA GLU A 267 -3.72 7.31 -12.80
C GLU A 267 -2.91 6.97 -11.54
N ILE A 268 -3.06 7.75 -10.46
CA ILE A 268 -2.38 7.51 -9.17
C ILE A 268 -2.75 6.12 -8.63
N GLN A 269 -4.04 5.78 -8.56
CA GLN A 269 -4.45 4.48 -8.02
C GLN A 269 -4.04 3.31 -8.92
N SER A 270 -4.12 3.47 -10.24
CA SER A 270 -3.73 2.41 -11.18
C SER A 270 -2.22 2.18 -11.15
N ALA A 271 -1.41 3.23 -10.98
CA ALA A 271 0.03 3.14 -10.82
C ALA A 271 0.45 2.26 -9.64
N ASP A 272 -0.08 2.54 -8.44
CA ASP A 272 0.28 1.78 -7.23
C ASP A 272 -0.20 0.33 -7.31
N VAL A 273 -1.37 0.08 -7.89
CA VAL A 273 -1.87 -1.28 -8.13
C VAL A 273 -0.94 -2.05 -9.07
N LEU A 274 -0.55 -1.45 -10.21
CA LEU A 274 0.30 -2.11 -11.20
C LEU A 274 1.72 -2.36 -10.66
N ILE A 275 2.32 -1.40 -9.94
CA ILE A 275 3.62 -1.64 -9.30
C ILE A 275 3.51 -2.66 -8.18
N THR A 276 2.43 -2.65 -7.39
CA THR A 276 2.22 -3.68 -6.36
C THR A 276 2.08 -5.05 -6.97
N GLN A 277 1.41 -5.18 -8.11
CA GLN A 277 1.31 -6.43 -8.86
C GLN A 277 2.70 -6.94 -9.27
N GLN A 278 3.54 -6.10 -9.88
CA GLN A 278 4.91 -6.48 -10.26
C GLN A 278 5.77 -6.83 -9.04
N TRP A 279 5.60 -6.08 -7.95
CA TRP A 279 6.29 -6.35 -6.69
C TRP A 279 5.86 -7.70 -6.08
N LEU A 280 4.56 -8.01 -6.03
CA LEU A 280 4.07 -9.30 -5.52
C LEU A 280 4.55 -10.47 -6.36
N LEU A 281 4.57 -10.35 -7.69
CA LEU A 281 5.15 -11.34 -8.59
C LEU A 281 6.65 -11.55 -8.31
N ASN A 282 7.39 -10.46 -8.10
CA ASN A 282 8.79 -10.51 -7.69
C ASN A 282 8.99 -11.24 -6.34
N ARG A 283 8.12 -10.96 -5.36
CA ARG A 283 8.13 -11.64 -4.05
C ARG A 283 7.82 -13.12 -4.16
N LEU A 284 6.82 -13.50 -4.95
CA LEU A 284 6.51 -14.90 -5.23
C LEU A 284 7.70 -15.61 -5.88
N TRP A 285 8.37 -14.98 -6.85
CA TRP A 285 9.56 -15.56 -7.48
C TRP A 285 10.71 -15.78 -6.49
N ARG A 286 11.00 -14.80 -5.63
CA ARG A 286 12.02 -14.96 -4.57
C ARG A 286 11.67 -16.09 -3.60
N LEU A 287 10.38 -16.25 -3.30
CA LEU A 287 9.89 -17.34 -2.47
C LEU A 287 10.05 -18.70 -3.16
N ALA A 288 9.70 -18.80 -4.44
CA ALA A 288 9.94 -20.00 -5.25
C ALA A 288 11.43 -20.36 -5.32
N MET A 289 12.31 -19.36 -5.43
CA MET A 289 13.76 -19.53 -5.39
C MET A 289 14.24 -20.12 -4.06
N SER A 290 13.77 -19.61 -2.92
CA SER A 290 14.16 -20.13 -1.60
C SER A 290 13.66 -21.57 -1.35
N HIS A 291 12.58 -21.96 -2.02
CA HIS A 291 12.01 -23.30 -1.98
C HIS A 291 12.62 -24.26 -3.01
N GLY A 292 13.54 -23.78 -3.87
CA GLY A 292 14.19 -24.61 -4.89
C GLY A 292 13.30 -24.96 -6.07
N LEU A 293 12.29 -24.14 -6.37
CA LEU A 293 11.34 -24.34 -7.46
C LEU A 293 11.76 -23.69 -8.79
N ILE A 294 12.88 -22.96 -8.80
CA ILE A 294 13.36 -22.21 -9.97
C ILE A 294 14.34 -23.08 -10.77
N ASP A 295 14.12 -23.16 -12.08
CA ASP A 295 14.93 -23.96 -13.01
C ASP A 295 15.16 -23.17 -14.32
N PRO A 296 16.40 -23.01 -14.82
CA PRO A 296 16.69 -22.43 -16.13
C PRO A 296 15.92 -23.09 -17.29
N ALA A 297 15.65 -24.40 -17.19
CA ALA A 297 14.96 -25.18 -18.23
C ALA A 297 13.45 -25.35 -17.96
N ALA A 298 12.88 -24.63 -16.97
CA ALA A 298 11.46 -24.71 -16.68
C ALA A 298 10.62 -24.35 -17.93
N SER A 299 9.62 -25.17 -18.24
CA SER A 299 8.68 -24.88 -19.34
C SER A 299 7.89 -23.61 -19.07
N GLU A 300 7.51 -23.38 -17.81
CA GLU A 300 6.72 -22.24 -17.36
C GLU A 300 7.59 -21.00 -17.10
N PRO A 301 7.36 -19.87 -17.80
CA PRO A 301 8.16 -18.65 -17.63
C PRO A 301 8.23 -18.14 -16.18
N ALA A 302 7.14 -18.32 -15.42
CA ALA A 302 7.03 -17.88 -14.02
C ALA A 302 8.07 -18.51 -13.07
N LEU A 303 8.59 -19.70 -13.43
CA LEU A 303 9.56 -20.46 -12.62
C LEU A 303 10.97 -20.48 -13.24
N ARG A 304 11.20 -19.69 -14.30
CA ARG A 304 12.52 -19.58 -14.91
C ARG A 304 13.40 -18.57 -14.18
N VAL A 305 14.71 -18.67 -14.44
CA VAL A 305 15.73 -17.80 -13.82
C VAL A 305 15.68 -16.37 -14.36
N ASP A 306 15.20 -16.16 -15.58
CA ASP A 306 15.10 -14.86 -16.26
C ASP A 306 13.83 -14.06 -15.90
N ALA A 307 12.83 -14.69 -15.28
CA ALA A 307 11.55 -14.04 -14.93
C ALA A 307 11.69 -12.69 -14.18
N PRO A 308 12.63 -12.51 -13.22
CA PRO A 308 12.80 -11.21 -12.55
C PRO A 308 13.19 -10.08 -13.50
N VAL A 309 13.87 -10.39 -14.60
CA VAL A 309 14.27 -9.40 -15.61
C VAL A 309 13.01 -8.87 -16.31
N THR A 310 12.13 -9.75 -16.78
CA THR A 310 10.84 -9.38 -17.38
C THR A 310 9.98 -8.55 -16.42
N LEU A 311 9.91 -8.95 -15.15
CA LEU A 311 9.13 -8.22 -14.13
C LEU A 311 9.68 -6.79 -13.91
N ALA A 312 11.00 -6.63 -13.90
CA ALA A 312 11.62 -5.33 -13.72
C ALA A 312 11.44 -4.42 -14.95
N HIS A 313 11.49 -4.97 -16.18
CA HIS A 313 11.12 -4.23 -17.39
C HIS A 313 9.67 -3.73 -17.32
N ALA A 314 8.74 -4.61 -16.95
CA ALA A 314 7.33 -4.25 -16.81
C ALA A 314 7.12 -3.12 -15.78
N ALA A 315 7.77 -3.23 -14.62
CA ALA A 315 7.71 -2.20 -13.58
C ALA A 315 8.29 -0.85 -14.04
N LEU A 316 9.44 -0.86 -14.73
CA LEU A 316 10.03 0.37 -15.27
C LEU A 316 9.15 1.00 -16.36
N ALA A 317 8.56 0.18 -17.24
CA ALA A 317 7.64 0.64 -18.27
C ALA A 317 6.39 1.32 -17.68
N ILE A 318 5.88 0.82 -16.54
CA ILE A 318 4.81 1.47 -15.79
C ILE A 318 5.27 2.84 -15.27
N CYS A 319 6.43 2.91 -14.62
CA CYS A 319 6.99 4.17 -14.10
C CYS A 319 7.20 5.22 -15.20
N ASN A 320 7.70 4.81 -16.37
CA ASN A 320 7.95 5.73 -17.49
C ASN A 320 6.68 6.32 -18.12
N ARG A 321 5.51 5.72 -17.88
CA ARG A 321 4.22 6.23 -18.34
C ARG A 321 3.57 7.21 -17.36
N LEU A 322 4.13 7.35 -16.16
CA LEU A 322 3.54 8.13 -15.08
C LEU A 322 4.29 9.45 -14.86
N SER A 323 3.55 10.48 -14.46
CA SER A 323 4.17 11.73 -14.02
C SER A 323 4.83 11.58 -12.65
N MET A 324 5.97 12.27 -12.43
CA MET A 324 6.68 12.25 -11.14
C MET A 324 5.78 12.57 -9.93
N PRO A 325 4.89 13.58 -9.98
CA PRO A 325 3.98 13.84 -8.86
C PRO A 325 3.04 12.67 -8.54
N SER A 326 2.67 11.86 -9.54
CA SER A 326 1.79 10.69 -9.34
C SER A 326 2.54 9.54 -8.66
N ILE A 327 3.82 9.38 -8.97
CA ILE A 327 4.71 8.41 -8.32
C ILE A 327 5.01 8.88 -6.88
N GLU A 328 5.31 10.16 -6.69
CA GLU A 328 5.63 10.75 -5.37
C GLU A 328 4.43 10.79 -4.42
N ALA A 329 3.20 10.80 -4.95
CA ALA A 329 1.96 10.79 -4.15
C ALA A 329 1.89 9.59 -3.20
N HIS A 330 2.35 8.41 -3.64
CA HIS A 330 2.37 7.17 -2.84
C HIS A 330 3.49 7.11 -1.81
N GLY A 331 4.43 8.05 -1.89
CA GLY A 331 5.53 8.19 -0.95
C GLY A 331 6.51 7.02 -0.92
N ILE A 332 7.13 6.82 0.25
CA ILE A 332 8.32 5.96 0.37
C ILE A 332 8.02 4.47 0.14
N GLY A 333 6.79 4.03 0.41
CA GLY A 333 6.39 2.64 0.22
C GLY A 333 6.38 2.21 -1.25
N TYR A 334 6.08 3.12 -2.19
CA TYR A 334 6.20 2.85 -3.62
C TYR A 334 7.66 2.67 -4.04
N LEU A 335 8.54 3.52 -3.50
CA LEU A 335 9.99 3.45 -3.76
C LEU A 335 10.60 2.17 -3.20
N GLU A 336 10.21 1.75 -1.99
CA GLU A 336 10.62 0.46 -1.40
C GLU A 336 10.27 -0.73 -2.31
N LYS A 337 9.06 -0.75 -2.90
CA LYS A 337 8.65 -1.81 -3.85
C LYS A 337 9.54 -1.85 -5.08
N LEU A 338 9.93 -0.70 -5.62
CA LEU A 338 10.85 -0.64 -6.76
C LEU A 338 12.28 -1.04 -6.38
N TYR A 339 12.75 -0.61 -5.22
CA TYR A 339 14.05 -1.00 -4.68
C TYR A 339 14.15 -2.52 -4.49
N ASP A 340 13.07 -3.14 -4.02
CA ASP A 340 12.94 -4.58 -3.86
C ASP A 340 13.07 -5.36 -5.17
N ILE A 341 12.45 -4.85 -6.24
CA ILE A 341 12.57 -5.40 -7.59
C ILE A 341 14.03 -5.25 -8.08
N ALA A 342 14.60 -4.06 -7.96
CA ALA A 342 15.99 -3.78 -8.36
C ALA A 342 17.01 -4.64 -7.59
N THR A 343 16.81 -4.84 -6.29
CA THR A 343 17.67 -5.69 -5.45
C THR A 343 17.62 -7.15 -5.90
N THR A 344 16.46 -7.61 -6.37
CA THR A 344 16.33 -8.97 -6.92
C THR A 344 17.18 -9.13 -8.19
N LEU A 345 17.21 -8.12 -9.07
CA LEU A 345 18.09 -8.14 -10.25
C LEU A 345 19.57 -8.12 -9.88
N ALA A 346 19.95 -7.34 -8.86
CA ALA A 346 21.32 -7.26 -8.38
C ALA A 346 21.77 -8.62 -7.81
N VAL A 347 20.90 -9.30 -7.06
CA VAL A 347 21.11 -10.67 -6.59
C VAL A 347 21.23 -11.62 -7.80
N LEU A 348 20.31 -11.57 -8.76
CA LEU A 348 20.37 -12.42 -9.96
C LEU A 348 21.69 -12.28 -10.72
N SER A 349 22.23 -11.06 -10.82
CA SER A 349 23.52 -10.77 -11.46
C SER A 349 24.70 -11.48 -10.78
N GLN A 350 24.59 -11.84 -9.50
CA GLN A 350 25.62 -12.59 -8.76
C GLN A 350 25.44 -14.11 -8.91
N TYR A 351 24.19 -14.59 -8.95
CA TYR A 351 23.87 -16.02 -8.93
C TYR A 351 23.79 -16.65 -10.34
N ALA A 352 23.41 -15.89 -11.36
CA ALA A 352 23.20 -16.38 -12.73
C ALA A 352 23.71 -15.39 -13.79
N PRO A 353 25.03 -15.11 -13.84
CA PRO A 353 25.61 -14.10 -14.72
C PRO A 353 25.39 -14.42 -16.22
N GLU A 354 25.22 -15.68 -16.58
CA GLU A 354 24.98 -16.12 -17.95
C GLU A 354 23.61 -15.66 -18.47
N VAL A 355 22.58 -15.71 -17.61
CA VAL A 355 21.22 -15.24 -17.92
C VAL A 355 21.19 -13.72 -18.04
N VAL A 356 21.97 -13.04 -17.19
CA VAL A 356 22.11 -11.58 -17.13
C VAL A 356 22.87 -11.00 -18.33
N SER A 357 23.70 -11.83 -18.97
CA SER A 357 24.52 -11.47 -20.14
C SER A 357 23.76 -11.59 -21.47
N GLN A 358 22.59 -12.24 -21.48
CA GLN A 358 21.74 -12.32 -22.67
C GLN A 358 20.97 -11.00 -22.84
N PRO A 359 20.91 -10.43 -24.06
CA PRO A 359 20.10 -9.25 -24.30
C PRO A 359 18.62 -9.58 -24.05
N THR A 360 17.94 -8.69 -23.33
CA THR A 360 16.49 -8.79 -23.11
C THR A 360 15.73 -8.58 -24.42
N GLU A 361 14.43 -8.88 -24.45
CA GLU A 361 13.58 -8.66 -25.63
C GLU A 361 13.62 -7.19 -26.12
N ASP A 362 13.86 -6.23 -25.21
CA ASP A 362 14.00 -4.80 -25.50
C ASP A 362 15.44 -4.36 -25.82
N GLY A 363 16.41 -5.29 -25.80
CA GLY A 363 17.82 -5.04 -26.09
C GLY A 363 18.62 -4.36 -24.95
N LEU A 364 17.99 -4.08 -23.80
CA LEU A 364 18.71 -3.57 -22.62
C LEU A 364 19.40 -4.70 -21.86
N SER A 365 20.65 -4.50 -21.46
CA SER A 365 21.30 -5.38 -20.49
C SER A 365 20.72 -5.16 -19.09
N VAL A 366 20.82 -6.17 -18.21
CA VAL A 366 20.44 -6.03 -16.80
C VAL A 366 21.19 -4.88 -16.10
N SER A 367 22.44 -4.61 -16.51
CA SER A 367 23.21 -3.48 -16.00
C SER A 367 22.64 -2.12 -16.42
N GLN A 368 22.13 -2.00 -17.65
CA GLN A 368 21.42 -0.80 -18.11
C GLN A 368 20.09 -0.64 -17.38
N LEU A 369 19.36 -1.74 -17.18
CA LEU A 369 18.11 -1.72 -16.42
C LEU A 369 18.33 -1.24 -14.98
N LEU A 370 19.34 -1.76 -14.29
CA LEU A 370 19.72 -1.27 -12.95
C LEU A 370 20.09 0.21 -12.95
N ALA A 371 20.77 0.70 -13.99
CA ALA A 371 21.11 2.12 -14.13
C ALA A 371 19.85 3.01 -14.27
N GLU A 372 18.83 2.55 -15.00
CA GLU A 372 17.54 3.26 -15.11
C GLU A 372 16.81 3.32 -13.76
N TYR A 373 16.81 2.23 -12.97
CA TYR A 373 16.28 2.26 -11.61
C TYR A 373 17.01 3.28 -10.73
N VAL A 374 18.34 3.32 -10.78
CA VAL A 374 19.14 4.32 -10.04
C VAL A 374 18.81 5.75 -10.51
N ALA A 375 18.61 5.97 -11.80
CA ALA A 375 18.20 7.27 -12.32
C ALA A 375 16.80 7.68 -11.84
N LEU A 376 15.85 6.73 -11.80
CA LEU A 376 14.52 6.95 -11.25
C LEU A 376 14.57 7.32 -9.76
N PHE A 377 15.37 6.61 -8.97
CA PHE A 377 15.57 6.88 -7.55
C PHE A 377 16.11 8.29 -7.32
N ARG A 378 17.16 8.70 -8.04
CA ARG A 378 17.71 10.07 -7.95
C ARG A 378 16.69 11.18 -8.26
N ARG A 379 15.70 10.91 -9.11
CA ARG A 379 14.64 11.87 -9.44
C ARG A 379 13.56 11.92 -8.35
N PHE A 380 13.29 10.79 -7.69
CA PHE A 380 12.26 10.69 -6.66
C PHE A 380 12.63 11.56 -5.46
N ARG A 381 11.80 12.56 -5.14
CA ARG A 381 12.07 13.51 -4.05
C ARG A 381 13.48 14.09 -4.11
N GLY A 382 13.99 14.34 -5.31
CA GLY A 382 15.34 14.88 -5.53
C GLY A 382 16.49 14.03 -4.95
N GLY A 383 16.27 12.74 -4.69
CA GLY A 383 17.27 11.81 -4.18
C GLY A 383 17.47 11.81 -2.66
N ASP A 384 16.68 12.57 -1.90
CA ASP A 384 16.74 12.55 -0.42
C ASP A 384 15.91 11.40 0.16
N HIS A 385 16.44 10.18 0.00
CA HIS A 385 15.84 8.94 0.48
C HIS A 385 16.94 7.89 0.73
N PRO A 386 16.67 6.79 1.47
CA PRO A 386 17.72 5.86 1.88
C PRO A 386 18.14 4.82 0.82
N PHE A 387 17.43 4.74 -0.30
CA PHE A 387 17.57 3.70 -1.35
C PHE A 387 18.56 4.05 -2.45
#